data_AF-A0A848XLM5-F1
#
_entry.id   AF-A0A848XLM5-F1
#
_cell.length_a   1.000
_cell.length_b   1.000
_cell.length_c   1.000
_cell.angle_alpha   90.00
_cell.angle_beta   90.00
_cell.angle_gamma   90.00
#
_symmetry.space_group_name_H-M   'P 1'
#
loop_
_entity.id
_entity.type
_entity.pdbx_description
1 polymer ?
#
loop_
_entity_poly.entity_id
_entity_poly.type
_entity_poly.pdbx_seq_one_letter_code
_entity_poly.pdbx_strand_id
1 'polypeptide(L)'
;NDPRPYDDVGWTVGPLLNTIVVRVEDTDVLDTDMRLVSSIALAGGVEGGRGDTYLINYNADANLARFRFAHADLNIAAAESPFESEDRTFNAGTFVLNAADHPGVDLDALLDEAGRTFGFTAYRTRSALTVDVHPVRTPRLAVVHTWTNTQDEGWLRFGLDEYGIPFDYLSVHDIRDTPDLRGRYDVIVMGQTRGDALSIVRGLTGDEPIPWQASQVTPNIGRQDSTPDMRGGLGLEGVLNLKAFAEAGGVLVTMARASQLPVHFGLADGVRIRETPGMWARGGVFSTRVTDAASPITYGYDDLGVAFNTSPVFAIGGGGGGFGGFGGGGNQAARGQPGSTTERRTGRGGIDEEDIVQGRARNLGQERVEAFREEHGDDEDSGGGFGGAGPSTDHIRVVMRFADRVEDLLISGGLENGQPLVDAPAAVDVPLGDGHVVMFSFNPFWRGHTHGSYALLFNTLMHHDALDVSSEETLTEEDPPEAPNPN
;
A
#
# COMPACT_ATOMS: atom_id res chain seq x y z
N ASN A 1 -25.81 25.00 6.20
CA ASN A 1 -24.74 24.83 7.20
C ASN A 1 -24.72 23.39 7.69
N ASP A 2 -24.69 22.42 6.77
CA ASP A 2 -24.58 21.03 7.19
C ASP A 2 -23.14 20.77 7.65
N PRO A 3 -22.95 20.03 8.75
CA PRO A 3 -21.62 19.68 9.22
C PRO A 3 -20.91 18.82 8.17
N ARG A 4 -19.59 18.95 8.09
CA ARG A 4 -18.80 18.05 7.23
C ARG A 4 -18.99 16.61 7.70
N PRO A 5 -19.21 15.66 6.79
CA PRO A 5 -19.22 14.25 7.14
C PRO A 5 -17.92 13.85 7.84
N TYR A 6 -18.05 13.01 8.88
CA TYR A 6 -16.93 12.57 9.72
C TYR A 6 -16.42 11.17 9.38
N ASP A 7 -17.17 10.42 8.57
CA ASP A 7 -16.94 9.02 8.21
C ASP A 7 -16.94 8.83 6.69
N ASP A 8 -17.08 7.59 6.22
CA ASP A 8 -17.16 7.24 4.80
C ASP A 8 -18.25 8.01 4.04
N VAL A 9 -17.82 8.63 2.94
CA VAL A 9 -18.69 9.38 2.02
C VAL A 9 -18.61 8.88 0.58
N GLY A 10 -17.66 8.01 0.25
CA GLY A 10 -17.58 7.34 -1.06
C GLY A 10 -17.96 5.86 -0.97
N TRP A 11 -18.70 5.35 -1.97
CA TRP A 11 -19.18 3.96 -1.98
C TRP A 11 -19.42 3.38 -3.39
N THR A 12 -18.56 3.70 -4.35
CA THR A 12 -18.74 3.18 -5.73
C THR A 12 -18.19 1.76 -5.85
N VAL A 13 -19.08 0.79 -6.06
CA VAL A 13 -18.76 -0.65 -6.10
C VAL A 13 -17.73 -1.01 -7.18
N GLY A 14 -17.85 -0.46 -8.40
CA GLY A 14 -16.94 -0.78 -9.50
C GLY A 14 -15.46 -0.60 -9.15
N PRO A 15 -15.02 0.64 -8.84
CA PRO A 15 -13.67 0.93 -8.39
C PRO A 15 -13.23 0.13 -7.15
N LEU A 16 -14.10 -0.04 -6.15
CA LEU A 16 -13.76 -0.76 -4.92
C LEU A 16 -13.59 -2.28 -5.12
N LEU A 17 -14.22 -2.85 -6.14
CA LEU A 17 -14.03 -4.24 -6.55
C LEU A 17 -13.00 -4.40 -7.69
N ASN A 18 -12.38 -3.31 -8.17
CA ASN A 18 -11.55 -3.29 -9.37
C ASN A 18 -12.24 -3.95 -10.58
N THR A 19 -13.51 -3.60 -10.80
CA THR A 19 -14.35 -4.16 -11.88
C THR A 19 -14.78 -3.08 -12.87
N ILE A 20 -14.82 -3.45 -14.15
CA ILE A 20 -15.32 -2.57 -15.20
C ILE A 20 -16.83 -2.44 -15.05
N VAL A 21 -17.31 -1.20 -14.88
CA VAL A 21 -18.74 -0.89 -14.82
C VAL A 21 -19.16 -0.19 -16.09
N VAL A 22 -20.16 -0.76 -16.77
CA VAL A 22 -20.76 -0.18 -17.97
C VAL A 22 -22.11 0.42 -17.61
N ARG A 23 -22.32 1.70 -17.96
CA ARG A 23 -23.61 2.35 -17.81
C ARG A 23 -24.56 1.86 -18.90
N VAL A 24 -25.68 1.28 -18.49
CA VAL A 24 -26.78 0.90 -19.39
C VAL A 24 -27.91 1.90 -19.21
N GLU A 25 -28.22 2.67 -20.26
CA GLU A 25 -29.32 3.65 -20.25
C GLU A 25 -30.62 3.08 -20.82
N ASP A 26 -30.53 1.96 -21.54
CA ASP A 26 -31.68 1.27 -22.11
C ASP A 26 -32.50 0.61 -21.00
N THR A 27 -33.71 1.12 -20.78
CA THR A 27 -34.63 0.63 -19.75
C THR A 27 -35.22 -0.73 -20.08
N ASP A 28 -35.17 -1.17 -21.34
CA ASP A 28 -35.72 -2.47 -21.77
C ASP A 28 -34.99 -3.65 -21.08
N VAL A 29 -33.79 -3.41 -20.53
CA VAL A 29 -33.06 -4.39 -19.70
C VAL A 29 -33.87 -4.85 -18.48
N LEU A 30 -34.75 -3.99 -17.94
CA LEU A 30 -35.58 -4.31 -16.77
C LEU A 30 -36.71 -5.31 -17.10
N ASP A 31 -37.06 -5.43 -18.38
CA ASP A 31 -38.08 -6.36 -18.89
C ASP A 31 -37.49 -7.66 -19.46
N THR A 32 -36.15 -7.81 -19.42
CA THR A 32 -35.48 -9.02 -19.89
C THR A 32 -35.84 -10.22 -19.00
N ASP A 33 -36.17 -11.36 -19.62
CA ASP A 33 -36.43 -12.60 -18.91
C ASP A 33 -35.21 -13.02 -18.08
N MET A 34 -35.32 -12.90 -16.75
CA MET A 34 -34.29 -13.30 -15.81
C MET A 34 -34.59 -14.67 -15.20
N ARG A 35 -33.59 -15.54 -15.15
CA ARG A 35 -33.64 -16.81 -14.41
C ARG A 35 -32.97 -16.64 -13.06
N LEU A 36 -33.68 -16.94 -11.97
CA LEU A 36 -33.07 -17.02 -10.64
C LEU A 36 -31.98 -18.09 -10.64
N VAL A 37 -30.78 -17.71 -10.21
CA VAL A 37 -29.63 -18.59 -10.04
C VAL A 37 -29.39 -18.77 -8.54
N SER A 38 -29.48 -20.00 -8.04
CA SER A 38 -29.24 -20.34 -6.63
C SER A 38 -27.77 -20.63 -6.31
N SER A 39 -26.94 -20.82 -7.34
CA SER A 39 -25.51 -21.10 -7.22
C SER A 39 -24.80 -20.64 -8.49
N ILE A 40 -23.68 -19.94 -8.34
CA ILE A 40 -22.82 -19.54 -9.45
C ILE A 40 -21.80 -20.66 -9.67
N ALA A 41 -21.72 -21.18 -10.90
CA ALA A 41 -20.62 -22.04 -11.32
C ALA A 41 -19.56 -21.13 -11.96
N LEU A 42 -18.37 -21.10 -11.38
CA LEU A 42 -17.26 -20.33 -11.92
C LEU A 42 -16.77 -21.00 -13.21
N ALA A 43 -16.52 -20.20 -14.24
CA ALA A 43 -15.80 -20.67 -15.42
C ALA A 43 -14.33 -20.91 -15.02
N GLY A 44 -13.70 -21.91 -15.63
CA GLY A 44 -12.30 -22.24 -15.38
C GLY A 44 -11.99 -23.69 -15.72
N GLY A 45 -10.80 -24.11 -15.30
CA GLY A 45 -10.23 -25.43 -15.54
C GLY A 45 -9.02 -25.35 -16.47
N VAL A 46 -8.71 -26.46 -17.16
CA VAL A 46 -7.57 -26.50 -18.08
C VAL A 46 -8.04 -26.27 -19.53
N GLU A 47 -7.33 -25.39 -20.24
CA GLU A 47 -7.49 -25.16 -21.68
C GLU A 47 -6.13 -25.29 -22.39
N GLY A 48 -6.16 -25.31 -23.72
CA GLY A 48 -4.96 -25.18 -24.55
C GLY A 48 -4.49 -26.47 -25.21
N GLY A 49 -3.20 -26.49 -25.54
CA GLY A 49 -2.56 -27.50 -26.39
C GLY A 49 -2.05 -28.73 -25.63
N ARG A 50 -1.05 -29.40 -26.21
CA ARG A 50 -0.27 -30.44 -25.54
C ARG A 50 0.97 -29.80 -24.94
N GLY A 51 1.43 -30.28 -23.80
CA GLY A 51 2.66 -29.83 -23.15
C GLY A 51 2.63 -30.08 -21.65
N ASP A 52 3.77 -29.81 -21.01
CA ASP A 52 3.98 -30.08 -19.59
C ASP A 52 4.01 -28.80 -18.75
N THR A 53 3.86 -27.63 -19.36
CA THR A 53 3.83 -26.32 -18.68
C THR A 53 2.40 -25.79 -18.68
N TYR A 54 1.98 -25.24 -17.54
CA TYR A 54 0.69 -24.59 -17.33
C TYR A 54 0.89 -23.14 -16.94
N LEU A 55 0.15 -22.26 -17.61
CA LEU A 55 0.19 -20.82 -17.41
C LEU A 55 -1.18 -20.35 -16.89
N ILE A 56 -1.22 -19.74 -15.71
CA ILE A 56 -2.43 -19.12 -15.16
C ILE A 56 -2.21 -17.61 -15.19
N ASN A 57 -2.91 -16.92 -16.09
CA ASN A 57 -2.75 -15.48 -16.24
C ASN A 57 -3.09 -14.74 -14.94
N TYR A 58 -2.21 -13.84 -14.50
CA TYR A 58 -2.38 -13.10 -13.26
C TYR A 58 -3.05 -11.75 -13.50
N ASN A 59 -4.15 -11.50 -12.80
CA ASN A 59 -5.01 -10.32 -13.00
C ASN A 59 -5.39 -9.64 -11.67
N ALA A 60 -4.59 -9.86 -10.62
CA ALA A 60 -4.87 -9.39 -9.27
C ALA A 60 -6.22 -9.87 -8.68
N ASP A 61 -6.79 -10.96 -9.21
CA ASP A 61 -7.92 -11.63 -8.55
C ASP A 61 -7.44 -12.31 -7.26
N ALA A 62 -8.02 -11.90 -6.14
CA ALA A 62 -7.72 -12.44 -4.82
C ALA A 62 -7.93 -13.97 -4.71
N ASN A 63 -8.73 -14.59 -5.59
CA ASN A 63 -8.86 -16.05 -5.65
C ASN A 63 -7.59 -16.76 -6.12
N LEU A 64 -6.69 -16.09 -6.86
CA LEU A 64 -5.39 -16.66 -7.21
C LEU A 64 -4.50 -16.82 -5.97
N ALA A 65 -4.56 -15.87 -5.05
CA ALA A 65 -3.90 -16.01 -3.74
C ALA A 65 -4.53 -17.16 -2.94
N ARG A 66 -5.87 -17.22 -2.87
CA ARG A 66 -6.57 -18.33 -2.22
C ARG A 66 -6.15 -19.69 -2.80
N PHE A 67 -6.05 -19.82 -4.13
CA PHE A 67 -5.51 -21.00 -4.79
C PHE A 67 -4.07 -21.30 -4.32
N ARG A 68 -3.18 -20.30 -4.35
CA ARG A 68 -1.78 -20.48 -3.95
C ARG A 68 -1.65 -21.01 -2.52
N PHE A 69 -2.40 -20.44 -1.58
CA PHE A 69 -2.36 -20.83 -0.16
C PHE A 69 -3.07 -22.16 0.12
N ALA A 70 -4.16 -22.48 -0.58
CA ALA A 70 -4.82 -23.78 -0.49
C ALA A 70 -3.96 -24.92 -1.04
N HIS A 71 -3.05 -24.62 -1.96
CA HIS A 71 -2.15 -25.57 -2.60
C HIS A 71 -0.67 -25.23 -2.32
N ALA A 72 -0.34 -24.99 -1.04
CA ALA A 72 1.00 -24.57 -0.60
C ALA A 72 2.14 -25.48 -1.11
N ASP A 73 1.88 -26.79 -1.25
CA ASP A 73 2.84 -27.80 -1.70
C ASP A 73 3.18 -27.75 -3.20
N LEU A 74 2.43 -27.00 -4.01
CA LEU A 74 2.75 -26.83 -5.43
C LEU A 74 3.97 -25.90 -5.60
N ASN A 75 4.86 -26.31 -6.50
CA ASN A 75 5.95 -25.49 -7.01
C ASN A 75 5.39 -24.55 -8.08
N ILE A 76 5.14 -23.31 -7.70
CA ILE A 76 4.63 -22.26 -8.57
C ILE A 76 5.71 -21.18 -8.70
N ALA A 77 5.97 -20.76 -9.93
CA ALA A 77 6.76 -19.56 -10.22
C ALA A 77 5.86 -18.46 -10.81
N ALA A 78 6.28 -17.20 -10.74
CA ALA A 78 5.60 -16.06 -11.34
C ALA A 78 6.48 -15.44 -12.41
N ALA A 79 5.90 -15.11 -13.57
CA ALA A 79 6.61 -14.39 -14.62
C ALA A 79 6.91 -12.94 -14.19
N GLU A 80 8.14 -12.48 -14.38
CA GLU A 80 8.59 -11.14 -13.97
C GLU A 80 8.14 -10.03 -14.92
N SER A 81 7.71 -10.39 -16.13
CA SER A 81 7.25 -9.44 -17.15
C SER A 81 6.13 -10.03 -18.01
N PRO A 82 5.33 -9.20 -18.69
CA PRO A 82 4.37 -9.69 -19.67
C PRO A 82 5.07 -10.43 -20.81
N PHE A 83 4.44 -11.47 -21.34
CA PHE A 83 4.99 -12.26 -22.43
C PHE A 83 3.88 -12.87 -23.30
N GLU A 84 4.27 -13.34 -24.49
CA GLU A 84 3.39 -14.07 -25.38
C GLU A 84 3.73 -15.56 -25.36
N SER A 85 2.72 -16.41 -25.36
CA SER A 85 2.89 -17.85 -25.57
C SER A 85 1.83 -18.33 -26.55
N GLU A 86 2.29 -18.82 -27.70
CA GLU A 86 1.43 -19.15 -28.84
C GLU A 86 0.60 -17.92 -29.27
N ASP A 87 -0.73 -17.98 -29.27
CA ASP A 87 -1.62 -16.88 -29.70
C ASP A 87 -2.22 -16.11 -28.50
N ARG A 88 -1.58 -16.15 -27.32
CA ARG A 88 -2.09 -15.53 -26.09
C ARG A 88 -1.04 -14.66 -25.41
N THR A 89 -1.48 -13.53 -24.88
CA THR A 89 -0.70 -12.63 -24.03
C THR A 89 -0.95 -12.95 -22.56
N PHE A 90 0.12 -12.97 -21.77
CA PHE A 90 0.12 -13.22 -20.33
C PHE A 90 0.74 -12.02 -19.60
N ASN A 91 0.17 -11.67 -18.46
CA ASN A 91 0.61 -10.55 -17.63
C ASN A 91 1.84 -10.93 -16.80
N ALA A 92 2.58 -9.92 -16.32
CA ALA A 92 3.49 -10.11 -15.19
C ALA A 92 2.73 -10.68 -13.99
N GLY A 93 3.40 -11.53 -13.21
CA GLY A 93 2.81 -12.30 -12.13
C GLY A 93 2.16 -13.63 -12.56
N THR A 94 2.04 -13.91 -13.86
CA THR A 94 1.45 -15.16 -14.38
C THR A 94 2.05 -16.37 -13.69
N PHE A 95 1.20 -17.21 -13.08
CA PHE A 95 1.67 -18.42 -12.42
C PHE A 95 2.08 -19.44 -13.46
N VAL A 96 3.28 -19.98 -13.27
CA VAL A 96 3.93 -20.98 -14.10
C VAL A 96 4.08 -22.25 -13.26
N LEU A 97 3.59 -23.36 -13.80
CA LEU A 97 3.77 -24.68 -13.22
C LEU A 97 4.28 -25.64 -14.29
N ASN A 98 5.33 -26.41 -14.00
CA ASN A 98 5.76 -27.50 -14.87
C ASN A 98 5.44 -28.85 -14.23
N ALA A 99 4.91 -29.79 -15.01
CA ALA A 99 4.59 -31.14 -14.55
C ALA A 99 5.84 -31.89 -14.05
N ALA A 100 7.03 -31.56 -14.59
CA ALA A 100 8.30 -32.12 -14.15
C ALA A 100 8.63 -31.79 -12.68
N ASP A 101 8.16 -30.64 -12.17
CA ASP A 101 8.38 -30.19 -10.79
C ASP A 101 7.41 -30.85 -9.80
N HIS A 102 6.48 -31.69 -10.30
CA HIS A 102 5.40 -32.31 -9.53
C HIS A 102 5.30 -33.83 -9.80
N PRO A 103 6.38 -34.60 -9.59
CA PRO A 103 6.38 -36.02 -9.90
C PRO A 103 5.32 -36.78 -9.10
N GLY A 104 4.48 -37.54 -9.79
CA GLY A 104 3.41 -38.34 -9.18
C GLY A 104 2.10 -37.58 -8.90
N VAL A 105 2.04 -36.30 -9.26
CA VAL A 105 0.81 -35.49 -9.22
C VAL A 105 0.22 -35.41 -10.63
N ASP A 106 -1.06 -35.73 -10.77
CA ASP A 106 -1.81 -35.43 -12.00
C ASP A 106 -2.16 -33.94 -12.02
N LEU A 107 -1.21 -33.13 -12.49
CA LEU A 107 -1.34 -31.68 -12.48
C LEU A 107 -2.49 -31.18 -13.38
N ASP A 108 -2.81 -31.92 -14.44
CA ASP A 108 -3.92 -31.58 -15.34
C ASP A 108 -5.25 -31.67 -14.60
N ALA A 109 -5.52 -32.82 -13.97
CA ALA A 109 -6.74 -33.03 -13.21
C ALA A 109 -6.85 -32.07 -12.01
N LEU A 110 -5.74 -31.82 -11.32
CA LEU A 110 -5.70 -30.89 -10.19
C LEU A 110 -6.03 -29.47 -10.63
N LEU A 111 -5.38 -28.96 -11.68
CA LEU A 111 -5.62 -27.59 -12.17
C LEU A 111 -7.00 -27.45 -12.82
N ASP A 112 -7.54 -28.54 -13.38
CA ASP A 112 -8.88 -28.56 -13.95
C ASP A 112 -9.97 -28.43 -12.87
N GLU A 113 -9.80 -29.09 -11.72
CA GLU A 113 -10.66 -28.93 -10.55
C GLU A 113 -10.46 -27.57 -9.86
N ALA A 114 -9.20 -27.19 -9.63
CA ALA A 114 -8.84 -25.94 -8.98
C ALA A 114 -9.34 -24.73 -9.78
N GLY A 115 -9.16 -24.74 -11.10
CA GLY A 115 -9.64 -23.66 -11.97
C GLY A 115 -11.15 -23.44 -11.88
N ARG A 116 -11.95 -24.51 -11.73
CA ARG A 116 -13.41 -24.39 -11.52
C ARG A 116 -13.82 -24.04 -10.10
N THR A 117 -12.94 -24.27 -9.13
CA THR A 117 -13.16 -23.94 -7.72
C THR A 117 -12.82 -22.49 -7.41
N PHE A 118 -11.70 -22.00 -7.96
CA PHE A 118 -11.16 -20.67 -7.70
C PHE A 118 -11.42 -19.67 -8.84
N GLY A 119 -11.94 -20.12 -9.99
CA GLY A 119 -12.35 -19.24 -11.08
C GLY A 119 -11.22 -18.76 -11.99
N PHE A 120 -10.28 -19.66 -12.32
CA PHE A 120 -9.21 -19.36 -13.27
C PHE A 120 -9.10 -20.42 -14.36
N THR A 121 -8.47 -20.05 -15.47
CA THR A 121 -8.10 -20.98 -16.55
C THR A 121 -6.59 -21.21 -16.52
N ALA A 122 -6.18 -22.48 -16.45
CA ALA A 122 -4.80 -22.89 -16.63
C ALA A 122 -4.57 -23.27 -18.11
N TYR A 123 -3.72 -22.52 -18.80
CA TYR A 123 -3.39 -22.75 -20.20
C TYR A 123 -2.20 -23.71 -20.32
N ARG A 124 -2.43 -24.89 -20.89
CA ARG A 124 -1.38 -25.87 -21.18
C ARG A 124 -0.63 -25.50 -22.46
N THR A 125 0.70 -25.43 -22.37
CA THR A 125 1.59 -25.08 -23.48
C THR A 125 2.82 -25.98 -23.53
N ARG A 126 3.38 -26.13 -24.74
CA ARG A 126 4.70 -26.74 -25.01
C ARG A 126 5.78 -25.72 -25.31
N SER A 127 5.39 -24.45 -25.44
CA SER A 127 6.32 -23.36 -25.74
C SER A 127 7.23 -23.14 -24.54
N ALA A 128 8.53 -23.06 -24.81
CA ALA A 128 9.48 -22.65 -23.78
C ALA A 128 9.13 -21.22 -23.34
N LEU A 129 9.27 -20.95 -22.04
CA LEU A 129 9.14 -19.60 -21.51
C LEU A 129 10.33 -18.75 -21.95
N THR A 130 10.04 -17.52 -22.35
CA THR A 130 11.03 -16.54 -22.82
C THR A 130 11.20 -15.38 -21.84
N VAL A 131 10.69 -15.54 -20.62
CA VAL A 131 10.67 -14.52 -19.57
C VAL A 131 11.27 -15.12 -18.30
N ASP A 132 11.92 -14.26 -17.51
CA ASP A 132 12.41 -14.64 -16.19
C ASP A 132 11.25 -14.90 -15.23
N VAL A 133 11.51 -15.78 -14.26
CA VAL A 133 10.53 -16.22 -13.28
C VAL A 133 11.16 -16.34 -11.90
N HIS A 134 10.39 -16.00 -10.87
CA HIS A 134 10.76 -16.22 -9.47
C HIS A 134 9.72 -17.09 -8.75
N PRO A 135 10.09 -17.77 -7.66
CA PRO A 135 9.15 -18.59 -6.89
C PRO A 135 7.98 -17.78 -6.28
N VAL A 136 6.82 -18.42 -6.16
CA VAL A 136 5.65 -17.90 -5.44
C VAL A 136 5.50 -18.68 -4.13
N ARG A 137 5.66 -18.01 -3.00
CA ARG A 137 5.74 -18.63 -1.66
C ARG A 137 4.45 -18.49 -0.85
N THR A 138 4.41 -19.20 0.27
CA THR A 138 3.41 -19.07 1.33
C THR A 138 4.14 -18.75 2.64
N PRO A 139 4.26 -17.47 3.03
CA PRO A 139 5.07 -17.06 4.18
C PRO A 139 4.45 -17.49 5.52
N ARG A 140 5.31 -17.62 6.54
CA ARG A 140 4.86 -17.60 7.94
C ARG A 140 4.46 -16.18 8.30
N LEU A 141 3.15 -15.94 8.35
CA LEU A 141 2.55 -14.62 8.50
C LEU A 141 2.14 -14.35 9.95
N ALA A 142 2.50 -13.18 10.48
CA ALA A 142 1.91 -12.62 11.70
C ALA A 142 1.09 -11.37 11.41
N VAL A 143 -0.10 -11.26 12.01
CA VAL A 143 -0.93 -10.06 12.00
C VAL A 143 -0.92 -9.44 13.39
N VAL A 144 -0.50 -8.19 13.46
CA VAL A 144 -0.31 -7.47 14.73
C VAL A 144 -1.50 -6.58 15.04
N HIS A 145 -2.03 -6.70 16.25
CA HIS A 145 -3.03 -5.78 16.79
C HIS A 145 -2.49 -4.99 17.98
N THR A 146 -3.19 -3.88 18.27
CA THR A 146 -2.98 -3.11 19.49
C THR A 146 -4.06 -3.43 20.51
N TRP A 147 -3.82 -3.11 21.79
CA TRP A 147 -4.89 -3.15 22.80
C TRP A 147 -5.74 -1.89 22.84
N THR A 148 -5.37 -0.83 22.10
CA THR A 148 -6.14 0.42 22.04
C THR A 148 -7.30 0.32 21.04
N ASN A 149 -7.14 -0.49 20.00
CA ASN A 149 -8.18 -0.81 19.03
C ASN A 149 -7.90 -2.19 18.40
N THR A 150 -8.95 -3.03 18.36
CA THR A 150 -8.96 -4.34 17.68
C THR A 150 -10.02 -4.45 16.59
N GLN A 151 -10.63 -3.31 16.24
CA GLN A 151 -11.75 -3.22 15.30
C GLN A 151 -11.25 -2.93 13.89
N ASP A 152 -10.36 -1.94 13.76
CA ASP A 152 -9.97 -1.38 12.46
C ASP A 152 -9.07 -2.37 11.69
N GLU A 153 -8.16 -3.05 12.37
CA GLU A 153 -7.37 -4.15 11.81
C GLU A 153 -8.17 -5.47 11.72
N GLY A 154 -9.31 -5.56 12.40
CA GLY A 154 -10.20 -6.72 12.33
C GLY A 154 -10.72 -7.00 10.91
N TRP A 155 -10.83 -5.98 10.06
CA TRP A 155 -11.19 -6.14 8.65
C TRP A 155 -10.09 -6.82 7.81
N LEU A 156 -8.82 -6.57 8.14
CA LEU A 156 -7.70 -7.30 7.54
C LEU A 156 -7.80 -8.79 7.92
N ARG A 157 -8.03 -9.10 9.21
CA ARG A 157 -8.23 -10.50 9.64
C ARG A 157 -9.40 -11.15 8.92
N PHE A 158 -10.53 -10.46 8.84
CA PHE A 158 -11.69 -10.96 8.13
C PHE A 158 -11.38 -11.28 6.66
N GLY A 159 -10.66 -10.41 5.96
CA GLY A 159 -10.22 -10.66 4.59
C GLY A 159 -9.24 -11.84 4.47
N LEU A 160 -8.31 -12.00 5.42
CA LEU A 160 -7.42 -13.16 5.45
C LEU A 160 -8.20 -14.47 5.69
N ASP A 161 -9.14 -14.46 6.64
CA ASP A 161 -10.01 -15.61 6.95
C ASP A 161 -10.89 -15.98 5.75
N GLU A 162 -11.49 -15.00 5.08
CA GLU A 162 -12.37 -15.20 3.91
C GLU A 162 -11.62 -15.89 2.74
N TYR A 163 -10.36 -15.53 2.54
CA TYR A 163 -9.51 -16.09 1.49
C TYR A 163 -8.63 -17.26 1.97
N GLY A 164 -8.82 -17.71 3.22
CA GLY A 164 -8.13 -18.89 3.76
C GLY A 164 -6.61 -18.71 3.92
N ILE A 165 -6.15 -17.48 4.15
CA ILE A 165 -4.74 -17.16 4.34
C ILE A 165 -4.37 -17.42 5.81
N PRO A 166 -3.47 -18.36 6.12
CA PRO A 166 -3.10 -18.66 7.50
C PRO A 166 -2.25 -17.55 8.09
N PHE A 167 -2.52 -17.17 9.34
CA PHE A 167 -1.72 -16.20 10.09
C PHE A 167 -1.73 -16.50 11.60
N ASP A 168 -0.65 -16.13 12.26
CA ASP A 168 -0.64 -15.99 13.71
C ASP A 168 -1.14 -14.58 14.08
N TYR A 169 -1.99 -14.50 15.11
CA TYR A 169 -2.50 -13.23 15.62
C TYR A 169 -1.73 -12.83 16.87
N LEU A 170 -1.03 -11.69 16.81
CA LEU A 170 -0.11 -11.23 17.85
C LEU A 170 -0.50 -9.85 18.35
N SER A 171 -0.35 -9.62 19.64
CA SER A 171 -0.43 -8.29 20.20
C SER A 171 0.91 -7.55 20.04
N VAL A 172 0.88 -6.22 20.17
CA VAL A 172 2.10 -5.43 20.31
C VAL A 172 2.99 -5.85 21.49
N HIS A 173 2.45 -6.56 22.50
CA HIS A 173 3.26 -7.11 23.59
C HIS A 173 4.07 -8.32 23.13
N ASP A 174 3.50 -9.18 22.30
CA ASP A 174 4.22 -10.33 21.75
C ASP A 174 5.39 -9.90 20.87
N ILE A 175 5.20 -8.82 20.10
CA ILE A 175 6.28 -8.21 19.30
C ILE A 175 7.37 -7.63 20.21
N ARG A 176 6.99 -6.94 21.30
CA ARG A 176 7.94 -6.42 22.30
C ARG A 176 8.74 -7.52 22.97
N ASP A 177 8.07 -8.61 23.32
CA ASP A 177 8.60 -9.66 24.20
C ASP A 177 9.29 -10.80 23.41
N THR A 178 9.28 -10.73 22.07
CA THR A 178 9.94 -11.68 21.18
C THR A 178 11.10 -11.01 20.41
N PRO A 179 12.36 -11.15 20.87
CA PRO A 179 13.51 -10.57 20.17
C PRO A 179 13.78 -11.20 18.79
N ASP A 180 13.66 -12.53 18.67
CA ASP A 180 13.87 -13.25 17.42
C ASP A 180 12.56 -13.48 16.66
N LEU A 181 12.07 -12.42 16.03
CA LEU A 181 10.87 -12.48 15.20
C LEU A 181 11.13 -13.22 13.87
N ARG A 182 12.31 -13.05 13.27
CA ARG A 182 12.64 -13.63 11.95
C ARG A 182 12.71 -15.15 12.00
N GLY A 183 13.18 -15.71 13.12
CA GLY A 183 13.15 -17.15 13.36
C GLY A 183 11.74 -17.75 13.32
N ARG A 184 10.69 -16.93 13.51
CA ARG A 184 9.28 -17.38 13.56
C ARG A 184 8.45 -16.96 12.34
N TYR A 185 8.72 -15.78 11.80
CA TYR A 185 7.90 -15.18 10.75
C TYR A 185 8.76 -14.76 9.56
N ASP A 186 8.14 -14.76 8.38
CA ASP A 186 8.72 -14.22 7.15
C ASP A 186 8.09 -12.86 6.84
N VAL A 187 6.80 -12.67 7.20
CA VAL A 187 6.08 -11.41 7.03
C VAL A 187 5.35 -11.03 8.32
N ILE A 188 5.46 -9.77 8.72
CA ILE A 188 4.68 -9.17 9.82
C ILE A 188 3.83 -8.04 9.25
N VAL A 189 2.51 -8.11 9.47
CA VAL A 189 1.57 -7.09 9.00
C VAL A 189 0.98 -6.33 10.19
N MET A 190 1.22 -5.02 10.23
CA MET A 190 0.50 -4.09 11.10
C MET A 190 -0.63 -3.44 10.31
N GLY A 191 -1.85 -3.92 10.57
CA GLY A 191 -3.07 -3.34 9.99
C GLY A 191 -3.33 -1.92 10.49
N GLN A 192 -4.44 -1.34 10.05
CA GLN A 192 -4.81 0.02 10.43
C GLN A 192 -4.95 0.17 11.95
N THR A 193 -4.25 1.16 12.51
CA THR A 193 -4.32 1.53 13.92
C THR A 193 -5.03 2.87 14.12
N ARG A 194 -5.38 3.16 15.39
CA ARG A 194 -5.77 4.50 15.83
C ARG A 194 -4.59 5.19 16.50
N GLY A 195 -4.51 6.52 16.37
CA GLY A 195 -3.46 7.33 16.98
C GLY A 195 -2.22 7.53 16.10
N ASP A 196 -1.13 7.97 16.71
CA ASP A 196 0.18 8.20 16.10
C ASP A 196 1.21 7.12 16.51
N ALA A 197 2.42 7.19 15.98
CA ALA A 197 3.49 6.23 16.27
C ALA A 197 3.80 6.12 17.78
N LEU A 198 3.84 7.24 18.49
CA LEU A 198 4.12 7.26 19.93
C LEU A 198 3.00 6.61 20.74
N SER A 199 1.75 6.75 20.31
CA SER A 199 0.60 6.10 20.95
C SER A 199 0.64 4.57 20.79
N ILE A 200 1.15 4.04 19.67
CA ILE A 200 1.35 2.60 19.46
C ILE A 200 2.46 2.08 20.40
N VAL A 201 3.55 2.83 20.52
CA VAL A 201 4.67 2.49 21.42
C VAL A 201 4.26 2.52 22.89
N ARG A 202 3.55 3.58 23.29
CA ARG A 202 3.07 3.75 24.67
C ARG A 202 1.94 2.77 25.02
N GLY A 203 1.02 2.54 24.10
CA GLY A 203 -0.19 1.75 24.29
C GLY A 203 -1.13 2.31 25.38
N LEU A 204 -1.92 1.42 25.98
CA LEU A 204 -2.86 1.79 27.04
C LEU A 204 -2.12 2.13 28.33
N THR A 205 -2.56 3.15 29.05
CA THR A 205 -2.01 3.52 30.38
C THR A 205 -3.09 3.53 31.44
N GLY A 206 -2.70 3.26 32.67
CA GLY A 206 -3.55 3.31 33.86
C GLY A 206 -2.76 2.86 35.08
N ASP A 207 -3.28 3.12 36.27
CA ASP A 207 -2.59 2.81 37.53
C ASP A 207 -2.71 1.32 37.91
N GLU A 208 -3.80 0.66 37.49
CA GLU A 208 -4.10 -0.75 37.78
C GLU A 208 -4.19 -1.60 36.49
N PRO A 209 -3.90 -2.91 36.56
CA PRO A 209 -4.06 -3.82 35.43
C PRO A 209 -5.45 -3.80 34.79
N ILE A 210 -5.50 -3.88 33.46
CA ILE A 210 -6.77 -3.90 32.71
C ILE A 210 -6.89 -5.26 32.00
N PRO A 211 -7.51 -6.28 32.63
CA PRO A 211 -7.58 -7.62 32.07
C PRO A 211 -8.52 -7.69 30.85
N TRP A 212 -8.08 -8.38 29.81
CA TRP A 212 -8.88 -8.82 28.67
C TRP A 212 -8.93 -10.34 28.66
N GLN A 213 -9.82 -10.89 29.49
CA GLN A 213 -9.96 -12.33 29.65
C GLN A 213 -11.44 -12.70 29.76
N ALA A 214 -11.75 -13.95 29.41
CA ALA A 214 -13.06 -14.50 29.70
C ALA A 214 -13.31 -14.51 31.20
N SER A 215 -14.49 -14.05 31.61
CA SER A 215 -14.97 -14.16 32.99
C SER A 215 -16.35 -14.81 33.03
N GLN A 216 -16.87 -15.09 34.21
CA GLN A 216 -18.25 -15.59 34.33
C GLN A 216 -19.29 -14.61 33.76
N VAL A 217 -19.04 -13.30 33.84
CA VAL A 217 -19.95 -12.25 33.35
C VAL A 217 -19.64 -11.81 31.92
N THR A 218 -18.41 -12.05 31.44
CA THR A 218 -17.95 -11.76 30.08
C THR A 218 -17.33 -13.00 29.41
N PRO A 219 -18.06 -14.12 29.25
CA PRO A 219 -17.49 -15.40 28.79
C PRO A 219 -17.05 -15.41 27.33
N ASN A 220 -17.40 -14.36 26.57
CA ASN A 220 -17.09 -14.25 25.14
C ASN A 220 -15.92 -13.30 24.84
N ILE A 221 -15.34 -12.66 25.86
CA ILE A 221 -14.10 -11.87 25.73
C ILE A 221 -12.90 -12.82 25.72
N GLY A 222 -11.80 -12.41 25.08
CA GLY A 222 -10.54 -13.14 25.16
C GLY A 222 -10.42 -14.34 24.21
N ARG A 223 -11.25 -14.40 23.15
CA ARG A 223 -11.29 -15.55 22.24
C ARG A 223 -10.17 -15.53 21.19
N GLN A 224 -9.96 -14.38 20.55
CA GLN A 224 -8.94 -14.20 19.52
C GLN A 224 -7.56 -13.97 20.14
N ASP A 225 -7.52 -13.17 21.20
CA ASP A 225 -6.35 -12.98 22.05
C ASP A 225 -6.81 -12.59 23.47
N SER A 226 -5.95 -12.81 24.48
CA SER A 226 -6.27 -12.69 25.91
C SER A 226 -5.05 -12.28 26.72
N THR A 227 -5.21 -11.31 27.64
CA THR A 227 -4.12 -10.86 28.52
C THR A 227 -4.64 -10.50 29.91
N PRO A 228 -3.89 -10.81 30.99
CA PRO A 228 -4.24 -10.31 32.33
C PRO A 228 -4.07 -8.79 32.45
N ASP A 229 -3.34 -8.15 31.54
CA ASP A 229 -3.15 -6.70 31.52
C ASP A 229 -2.91 -6.17 30.09
N MET A 230 -3.87 -5.41 29.57
CA MET A 230 -3.78 -4.77 28.26
C MET A 230 -2.88 -3.52 28.25
N ARG A 231 -2.44 -3.03 29.42
CA ARG A 231 -1.61 -1.82 29.50
C ARG A 231 -0.25 -2.01 28.83
N GLY A 232 0.35 -0.89 28.42
CA GLY A 232 1.57 -0.86 27.65
C GLY A 232 1.31 -1.05 26.16
N GLY A 233 2.31 -0.71 25.35
CA GLY A 233 2.27 -0.87 23.90
C GLY A 233 3.47 -1.67 23.42
N LEU A 234 3.89 -1.35 22.20
CA LEU A 234 5.04 -1.96 21.54
C LEU A 234 6.35 -1.74 22.30
N GLY A 235 6.47 -0.62 23.04
CA GLY A 235 7.76 -0.21 23.64
C GLY A 235 8.81 0.13 22.58
N LEU A 236 9.95 0.66 23.03
CA LEU A 236 11.09 0.88 22.12
C LEU A 236 11.75 -0.45 21.78
N GLU A 237 11.69 -1.41 22.69
CA GLU A 237 12.13 -2.79 22.50
C GLU A 237 11.42 -3.43 21.32
N GLY A 238 10.09 -3.33 21.22
CA GLY A 238 9.35 -3.85 20.08
C GLY A 238 9.68 -3.15 18.76
N VAL A 239 9.97 -1.85 18.78
CA VAL A 239 10.46 -1.12 17.59
C VAL A 239 11.81 -1.68 17.13
N LEU A 240 12.73 -1.93 18.08
CA LEU A 240 14.03 -2.53 17.78
C LEU A 240 13.90 -3.96 17.26
N ASN A 241 12.96 -4.75 17.81
CA ASN A 241 12.70 -6.11 17.31
C ASN A 241 12.15 -6.07 15.87
N LEU A 242 11.24 -5.14 15.55
CA LEU A 242 10.74 -4.95 14.18
C LEU A 242 11.85 -4.50 13.21
N LYS A 243 12.75 -3.63 13.65
CA LYS A 243 13.93 -3.23 12.87
C LYS A 243 14.84 -4.43 12.60
N ALA A 244 15.20 -5.18 13.63
CA ALA A 244 16.04 -6.37 13.51
C ALA A 244 15.40 -7.46 12.64
N PHE A 245 14.07 -7.60 12.71
CA PHE A 245 13.30 -8.49 11.85
C PHE A 245 13.44 -8.14 10.37
N ALA A 246 13.23 -6.86 10.03
CA ALA A 246 13.37 -6.39 8.66
C ALA A 246 14.82 -6.52 8.17
N GLU A 247 15.79 -6.08 8.98
CA GLU A 247 17.22 -6.18 8.64
C GLU A 247 17.68 -7.62 8.37
N ALA A 248 17.05 -8.62 8.99
CA ALA A 248 17.34 -10.04 8.82
C ALA A 248 16.54 -10.71 7.68
N GLY A 249 16.00 -9.93 6.74
CA GLY A 249 15.26 -10.46 5.58
C GLY A 249 13.79 -10.75 5.84
N GLY A 250 13.19 -10.09 6.84
CA GLY A 250 11.76 -10.09 7.07
C GLY A 250 11.06 -8.97 6.30
N VAL A 251 9.79 -9.15 5.96
CA VAL A 251 8.97 -8.09 5.35
C VAL A 251 8.00 -7.53 6.37
N LEU A 252 8.20 -6.26 6.75
CA LEU A 252 7.27 -5.51 7.60
C LEU A 252 6.28 -4.74 6.72
N VAL A 253 5.01 -5.15 6.75
CA VAL A 253 3.93 -4.44 6.06
C VAL A 253 3.18 -3.56 7.04
N THR A 254 2.95 -2.29 6.70
CA THR A 254 2.13 -1.37 7.49
C THR A 254 1.06 -0.70 6.65
N MET A 255 -0.11 -0.48 7.24
CA MET A 255 -1.27 0.07 6.54
C MET A 255 -1.81 1.34 7.20
N ALA A 256 -2.19 2.30 6.38
CA ALA A 256 -2.76 3.58 6.79
C ALA A 256 -1.96 4.20 7.95
N ARG A 257 -2.61 4.43 9.09
CA ARG A 257 -1.98 5.10 10.24
C ARG A 257 -0.85 4.31 10.87
N ALA A 258 -0.79 2.98 10.70
CA ALA A 258 0.33 2.19 11.20
C ALA A 258 1.65 2.52 10.48
N SER A 259 1.59 3.00 9.24
CA SER A 259 2.79 3.42 8.48
C SER A 259 3.47 4.68 9.03
N GLN A 260 2.85 5.38 9.97
CA GLN A 260 3.56 6.41 10.72
C GLN A 260 4.65 5.82 11.63
N LEU A 261 4.53 4.56 12.07
CA LEU A 261 5.49 3.93 12.99
C LEU A 261 6.87 3.73 12.33
N PRO A 262 7.00 3.06 11.16
CA PRO A 262 8.32 2.92 10.53
C PRO A 262 8.95 4.26 10.15
N VAL A 263 8.14 5.22 9.69
CA VAL A 263 8.62 6.58 9.36
C VAL A 263 9.14 7.31 10.59
N HIS A 264 8.39 7.28 11.71
CA HIS A 264 8.76 8.01 12.93
C HIS A 264 10.04 7.49 13.57
N PHE A 265 10.27 6.17 13.50
CA PHE A 265 11.42 5.51 14.13
C PHE A 265 12.57 5.20 13.17
N GLY A 266 12.51 5.69 11.92
CA GLY A 266 13.60 5.58 10.95
C GLY A 266 13.79 4.17 10.36
N LEU A 267 12.75 3.34 10.33
CA LEU A 267 12.76 2.05 9.63
C LEU A 267 12.46 2.21 8.13
N ALA A 268 11.88 3.35 7.73
CA ALA A 268 11.61 3.69 6.33
C ALA A 268 12.33 5.00 5.98
N ASP A 269 13.66 4.97 5.99
CA ASP A 269 14.48 6.16 5.74
C ASP A 269 14.17 6.78 4.37
N GLY A 270 14.19 8.11 4.29
CA GLY A 270 13.81 8.89 3.11
C GLY A 270 12.31 9.04 2.86
N VAL A 271 11.44 8.29 3.57
CA VAL A 271 9.99 8.51 3.56
C VAL A 271 9.57 9.40 4.72
N ARG A 272 8.66 10.34 4.47
CA ARG A 272 8.10 11.24 5.49
C ARG A 272 6.59 11.34 5.39
N ILE A 273 5.95 11.72 6.50
CA ILE A 273 4.52 12.05 6.53
C ILE A 273 4.36 13.55 6.30
N ARG A 274 3.61 13.92 5.26
CA ARG A 274 3.26 15.31 4.95
C ARG A 274 2.10 15.74 5.86
N GLU A 275 2.30 16.83 6.59
CA GLU A 275 1.22 17.52 7.28
C GLU A 275 0.28 18.16 6.25
N THR A 276 -1.03 17.95 6.41
CA THR A 276 -2.05 18.40 5.45
C THR A 276 -3.11 19.30 6.09
N PRO A 277 -2.70 20.43 6.72
CA PRO A 277 -3.63 21.31 7.40
C PRO A 277 -4.66 21.87 6.41
N GLY A 278 -5.94 21.58 6.66
CA GLY A 278 -7.05 22.04 5.84
C GLY A 278 -7.44 21.11 4.69
N MET A 279 -6.68 20.04 4.41
CA MET A 279 -7.16 18.98 3.52
C MET A 279 -8.32 18.23 4.20
N TRP A 280 -9.39 18.01 3.45
CA TRP A 280 -10.47 17.11 3.87
C TRP A 280 -10.64 16.05 2.79
N ALA A 281 -10.34 14.81 3.16
CA ALA A 281 -10.40 13.63 2.31
C ALA A 281 -10.83 12.43 3.18
N ARG A 282 -12.04 12.50 3.75
CA ARG A 282 -12.54 11.49 4.70
C ARG A 282 -13.23 10.36 3.94
N GLY A 283 -12.86 9.11 4.21
CA GLY A 283 -13.50 7.89 3.72
C GLY A 283 -14.06 7.98 2.29
N GLY A 284 -13.21 8.41 1.36
CA GLY A 284 -13.52 8.54 -0.06
C GLY A 284 -12.75 7.52 -0.89
N VAL A 285 -13.14 7.39 -2.15
CA VAL A 285 -12.45 6.55 -3.13
C VAL A 285 -11.64 7.47 -4.04
N PHE A 286 -10.33 7.23 -4.06
CA PHE A 286 -9.37 8.09 -4.75
C PHE A 286 -8.62 7.31 -5.82
N SER A 287 -8.37 7.96 -6.94
CA SER A 287 -7.62 7.37 -8.05
C SER A 287 -6.14 7.30 -7.72
N THR A 288 -5.57 6.13 -7.97
CA THR A 288 -4.13 5.86 -7.91
C THR A 288 -3.68 5.23 -9.21
N ARG A 289 -2.40 5.40 -9.49
CA ARG A 289 -1.73 4.91 -10.69
C ARG A 289 -0.50 4.11 -10.27
N VAL A 290 -0.29 2.98 -10.94
CA VAL A 290 0.92 2.18 -10.75
C VAL A 290 2.09 2.93 -11.38
N THR A 291 3.13 3.17 -10.58
CA THR A 291 4.36 3.86 -11.04
C THR A 291 5.53 2.92 -11.26
N ASP A 292 5.43 1.71 -10.74
CA ASP A 292 6.41 0.65 -10.95
C ASP A 292 5.70 -0.68 -11.20
N ALA A 293 5.35 -0.91 -12.47
CA ALA A 293 4.65 -2.13 -12.87
C ALA A 293 5.52 -3.39 -12.80
N ALA A 294 6.84 -3.24 -12.66
CA ALA A 294 7.76 -4.35 -12.46
C ALA A 294 7.76 -4.84 -11.00
N SER A 295 7.18 -4.07 -10.07
CA SER A 295 7.07 -4.50 -8.68
C SER A 295 6.09 -5.66 -8.57
N PRO A 296 6.46 -6.78 -7.92
CA PRO A 296 5.52 -7.86 -7.67
C PRO A 296 4.28 -7.42 -6.90
N ILE A 297 4.40 -6.39 -6.06
CA ILE A 297 3.29 -5.81 -5.28
C ILE A 297 2.13 -5.39 -6.20
N THR A 298 2.44 -4.92 -7.41
CA THR A 298 1.46 -4.40 -8.38
C THR A 298 1.13 -5.37 -9.52
N TYR A 299 1.61 -6.62 -9.48
CA TYR A 299 1.24 -7.58 -10.52
C TYR A 299 -0.28 -7.71 -10.69
N GLY A 300 -0.71 -7.65 -11.95
CA GLY A 300 -2.12 -7.68 -12.34
C GLY A 300 -2.88 -6.35 -12.19
N TYR A 301 -2.22 -5.27 -11.73
CA TYR A 301 -2.83 -3.95 -11.61
C TYR A 301 -2.38 -2.98 -12.70
N ASP A 302 -3.35 -2.22 -13.20
CA ASP A 302 -3.14 -0.94 -13.87
C ASP A 302 -3.47 0.18 -12.84
N ASP A 303 -4.31 1.16 -13.21
CA ASP A 303 -4.83 2.16 -12.28
C ASP A 303 -5.87 1.56 -11.31
N LEU A 304 -5.86 2.02 -10.06
CA LEU A 304 -6.70 1.47 -8.99
C LEU A 304 -7.40 2.58 -8.20
N GLY A 305 -8.69 2.38 -7.89
CA GLY A 305 -9.40 3.19 -6.91
C GLY A 305 -9.20 2.69 -5.49
N VAL A 306 -8.64 3.51 -4.60
CA VAL A 306 -8.33 3.11 -3.22
C VAL A 306 -9.18 3.88 -2.21
N ALA A 307 -9.60 3.20 -1.14
CA ALA A 307 -10.29 3.85 -0.02
C ALA A 307 -9.28 4.59 0.86
N PHE A 308 -9.31 5.91 0.86
CA PHE A 308 -8.40 6.75 1.63
C PHE A 308 -9.16 7.59 2.65
N ASN A 309 -8.62 7.66 3.87
CA ASN A 309 -9.23 8.39 4.97
C ASN A 309 -8.24 9.37 5.64
N THR A 310 -7.97 10.46 4.91
CA THR A 310 -7.28 11.69 5.32
C THR A 310 -5.78 11.56 5.58
N SER A 311 -5.31 10.45 6.12
CA SER A 311 -3.93 10.31 6.58
C SER A 311 -3.52 8.84 6.63
N PRO A 312 -2.22 8.54 6.44
CA PRO A 312 -1.12 9.46 6.14
C PRO A 312 -1.05 9.90 4.67
N VAL A 313 -0.41 11.04 4.42
CA VAL A 313 0.05 11.42 3.07
C VAL A 313 1.56 11.28 3.04
N PHE A 314 2.08 10.35 2.25
CA PHE A 314 3.52 10.16 2.14
C PHE A 314 4.18 11.26 1.31
N ALA A 315 5.47 11.44 1.52
CA ALA A 315 6.34 12.15 0.61
C ALA A 315 7.76 11.55 0.69
N ILE A 316 8.52 11.70 -0.40
CA ILE A 316 9.89 11.19 -0.52
C ILE A 316 10.88 12.37 -0.43
N GLY A 317 12.02 12.14 0.20
CA GLY A 317 13.20 13.02 0.17
C GLY A 317 13.19 14.22 1.11
N GLY A 318 14.40 14.78 1.27
CA GLY A 318 14.73 15.91 2.13
C GLY A 318 14.38 17.27 1.52
N GLY A 319 13.09 17.60 1.46
CA GLY A 319 12.69 19.00 1.37
C GLY A 319 13.00 19.68 2.69
N GLY A 320 14.02 20.54 2.72
CA GLY A 320 14.57 21.21 3.91
C GLY A 320 13.51 21.62 4.93
N GLY A 321 13.40 20.81 5.98
CA GLY A 321 12.84 21.23 7.26
C GLY A 321 13.82 22.20 7.89
N GLY A 322 13.83 23.44 7.41
CA GLY A 322 14.47 24.53 8.12
C GLY A 322 13.95 24.54 9.55
N PHE A 323 14.88 24.43 10.49
CA PHE A 323 14.69 24.72 11.90
C PHE A 323 13.66 25.84 12.09
N GLY A 324 12.71 25.62 12.99
CA GLY A 324 11.72 26.63 13.39
C GLY A 324 12.37 27.97 13.69
N GLY A 325 12.32 28.88 12.71
CA GLY A 325 12.66 30.27 12.86
C GLY A 325 11.47 31.00 13.47
N PHE A 326 11.65 31.48 14.70
CA PHE A 326 10.75 32.42 15.35
C PHE A 326 10.36 33.56 14.41
N GLY A 327 9.11 33.52 13.92
CA GLY A 327 8.52 34.56 13.09
C GLY A 327 7.02 34.61 13.34
N GLY A 328 6.60 35.31 14.39
CA GLY A 328 5.20 35.63 14.60
C GLY A 328 4.66 36.44 13.41
N GLY A 329 3.65 35.90 12.74
CA GLY A 329 3.08 36.54 11.56
C GLY A 329 1.78 35.89 11.09
N GLY A 330 0.70 36.13 11.85
CA GLY A 330 -0.68 36.23 11.36
C GLY A 330 -1.28 35.08 10.55
N ASN A 331 -2.27 34.40 11.15
CA ASN A 331 -3.35 33.70 10.44
C ASN A 331 -3.82 34.46 9.19
N GLN A 332 -3.43 33.98 8.01
CA GLN A 332 -4.21 34.15 6.79
C GLN A 332 -4.39 32.78 6.16
N ALA A 333 -5.62 32.29 6.28
CA ALA A 333 -6.08 31.10 5.58
C ALA A 333 -5.92 31.33 4.07
N ALA A 334 -4.91 30.71 3.46
CA ALA A 334 -4.85 30.52 2.04
C ALA A 334 -6.02 29.60 1.65
N ARG A 335 -7.09 30.18 1.09
CA ARG A 335 -8.23 29.44 0.56
C ARG A 335 -7.83 28.87 -0.81
N GLY A 336 -7.56 27.57 -0.85
CA GLY A 336 -7.32 26.84 -2.09
C GLY A 336 -8.55 26.82 -3.01
N GLN A 337 -8.30 26.74 -4.32
CA GLN A 337 -9.31 26.65 -5.36
C GLN A 337 -10.26 25.46 -5.11
N PRO A 338 -11.59 25.66 -5.11
CA PRO A 338 -12.53 24.56 -5.23
C PRO A 338 -12.41 23.96 -6.64
N GLY A 339 -12.43 22.63 -6.76
CA GLY A 339 -12.53 21.91 -8.03
C GLY A 339 -13.90 22.04 -8.72
N SER A 340 -14.51 23.23 -8.68
CA SER A 340 -15.83 23.51 -9.26
C SER A 340 -15.70 24.47 -10.43
N THR A 341 -16.33 24.14 -11.56
CA THR A 341 -16.27 24.89 -12.83
C THR A 341 -17.24 26.09 -12.90
N THR A 342 -17.73 26.64 -11.78
CA THR A 342 -18.66 27.79 -11.82
C THR A 342 -18.38 28.88 -10.76
N GLU A 343 -18.15 30.09 -11.28
CA GLU A 343 -18.22 31.46 -10.72
C GLU A 343 -17.39 31.87 -9.47
N ARG A 344 -16.76 33.06 -9.56
CA ARG A 344 -16.02 33.70 -8.47
C ARG A 344 -16.92 33.91 -7.24
N ARG A 345 -16.50 33.41 -6.09
CA ARG A 345 -17.23 33.48 -4.80
C ARG A 345 -17.52 34.89 -4.24
N THR A 346 -16.92 35.95 -4.79
CA THR A 346 -17.09 37.33 -4.25
C THR A 346 -18.26 38.10 -4.87
N GLY A 347 -18.81 37.63 -6.00
CA GLY A 347 -19.93 38.31 -6.69
C GLY A 347 -19.61 39.70 -7.24
N ARG A 348 -18.32 40.07 -7.38
CA ARG A 348 -17.87 41.32 -8.02
C ARG A 348 -16.73 41.04 -9.01
N GLY A 349 -16.88 41.57 -10.22
CA GLY A 349 -15.89 41.51 -11.30
C GLY A 349 -15.99 40.28 -12.21
N GLY A 350 -15.44 40.38 -13.42
CA GLY A 350 -15.36 39.30 -14.41
C GLY A 350 -14.23 38.29 -14.15
N ILE A 351 -14.23 37.15 -14.84
CA ILE A 351 -13.20 36.10 -14.72
C ILE A 351 -11.78 36.63 -15.01
N ASP A 352 -11.68 37.61 -15.91
CA ASP A 352 -10.42 38.19 -16.40
C ASP A 352 -10.01 39.48 -15.65
N GLU A 353 -10.72 39.89 -14.59
CA GLU A 353 -10.40 41.10 -13.84
C GLU A 353 -9.44 40.80 -12.67
N GLU A 354 -8.31 41.49 -12.61
CA GLU A 354 -7.37 41.40 -11.48
C GLU A 354 -7.83 42.24 -10.27
N ASP A 355 -7.67 41.70 -9.06
CA ASP A 355 -7.97 42.44 -7.83
C ASP A 355 -6.90 43.51 -7.55
N ILE A 356 -7.24 44.77 -7.82
CA ILE A 356 -6.37 45.93 -7.55
C ILE A 356 -6.65 46.45 -6.14
N VAL A 357 -5.66 46.34 -5.24
CA VAL A 357 -5.72 47.00 -3.92
C VAL A 357 -5.59 48.51 -4.12
N GLN A 358 -6.71 49.23 -3.99
CA GLN A 358 -6.76 50.68 -4.12
C GLN A 358 -6.02 51.36 -2.95
N GLY A 359 -5.07 52.25 -3.26
CA GLY A 359 -4.48 53.20 -2.29
C GLY A 359 -3.11 52.85 -1.68
N ARG A 360 -2.36 51.87 -2.22
CA ARG A 360 -0.94 51.65 -1.85
C ARG A 360 -0.03 51.58 -3.07
N ALA A 361 1.15 52.22 -2.99
CA ALA A 361 2.15 52.19 -4.05
C ALA A 361 2.87 50.82 -4.11
N ARG A 362 3.19 50.37 -5.33
CA ARG A 362 3.78 49.05 -5.66
C ARG A 362 5.24 48.82 -5.23
N ASN A 363 5.87 49.75 -4.52
CA ASN A 363 7.22 49.54 -3.99
C ASN A 363 7.11 48.77 -2.65
N LEU A 364 7.05 47.44 -2.74
CA LEU A 364 7.12 46.54 -1.58
C LEU A 364 8.58 46.35 -1.11
N GLY A 365 9.34 47.44 -0.98
CA GLY A 365 10.73 47.38 -0.52
C GLY A 365 11.71 46.79 -1.54
N GLN A 366 11.36 46.80 -2.83
CA GLN A 366 12.25 46.36 -3.92
C GLN A 366 13.58 47.13 -3.91
N GLU A 367 13.55 48.45 -3.69
CA GLU A 367 14.77 49.26 -3.53
C GLU A 367 15.64 48.81 -2.34
N ARG A 368 15.02 48.29 -1.26
CA ARG A 368 15.77 47.75 -0.12
C ARG A 368 16.39 46.39 -0.41
N VAL A 369 15.73 45.58 -1.24
CA VAL A 369 16.24 44.28 -1.70
C VAL A 369 17.37 44.47 -2.71
N GLU A 370 17.25 45.47 -3.59
CA GLU A 370 18.28 45.83 -4.57
C GLU A 370 19.51 46.42 -3.87
N ALA A 371 19.32 47.34 -2.90
CA ALA A 371 20.43 47.88 -2.09
C ALA A 371 21.16 46.79 -1.29
N PHE A 372 20.44 45.78 -0.78
CA PHE A 372 21.04 44.64 -0.11
C PHE A 372 21.91 43.78 -1.05
N ARG A 373 21.45 43.53 -2.28
CA ARG A 373 22.22 42.82 -3.31
C ARG A 373 23.44 43.61 -3.79
N GLU A 374 23.33 44.92 -3.94
CA GLU A 374 24.45 45.78 -4.32
C GLU A 374 25.52 45.86 -3.23
N GLU A 375 25.14 45.82 -1.95
CA GLU A 375 26.09 45.87 -0.82
C GLU A 375 26.82 44.55 -0.59
N HIS A 376 26.20 43.41 -0.93
CA HIS A 376 26.74 42.08 -0.63
C HIS A 376 27.33 41.35 -1.84
N GLY A 377 27.14 41.87 -3.07
CA GLY A 377 27.60 41.23 -4.30
C GLY A 377 26.87 39.91 -4.59
N ASP A 378 26.82 39.51 -5.85
CA ASP A 378 26.32 38.18 -6.25
C ASP A 378 27.39 37.10 -5.95
N ASP A 379 27.85 37.02 -4.70
CA ASP A 379 28.54 35.85 -4.21
C ASP A 379 27.46 34.79 -3.93
N GLU A 380 27.19 33.95 -4.93
CA GLU A 380 26.70 32.59 -4.73
C GLU A 380 27.76 31.80 -3.95
N ASP A 381 27.94 32.15 -2.67
CA ASP A 381 28.71 31.34 -1.74
C ASP A 381 27.79 30.91 -0.60
N SER A 382 27.42 29.63 -0.68
CA SER A 382 27.54 28.69 0.43
C SER A 382 27.30 29.32 1.79
N GLY A 383 26.04 29.68 2.04
CA GLY A 383 25.57 29.86 3.41
C GLY A 383 25.93 28.58 4.17
N GLY A 384 26.87 28.69 5.11
CA GLY A 384 27.32 27.64 6.01
C GLY A 384 26.21 27.19 6.97
N GLY A 385 25.10 26.73 6.43
CA GLY A 385 24.22 25.80 7.11
C GLY A 385 24.91 24.44 7.14
N PHE A 386 24.60 23.63 8.14
CA PHE A 386 24.89 22.20 8.12
C PHE A 386 24.12 21.56 6.95
N GLY A 387 24.60 21.77 5.72
CA GLY A 387 24.10 21.17 4.49
C GLY A 387 24.64 19.76 4.40
N GLY A 388 24.19 18.88 5.28
CA GLY A 388 24.25 17.46 4.98
C GLY A 388 23.44 17.25 3.71
N ALA A 389 24.00 16.52 2.74
CA ALA A 389 23.19 15.97 1.66
C ALA A 389 21.97 15.30 2.32
N GLY A 390 20.77 15.63 1.85
CA GLY A 390 19.57 14.91 2.29
C GLY A 390 19.79 13.41 2.06
N PRO A 391 19.18 12.53 2.88
CA PRO A 391 19.32 11.09 2.67
C PRO A 391 19.00 10.77 1.21
N SER A 392 19.82 9.90 0.59
CA SER A 392 19.50 9.36 -0.73
C SER A 392 18.12 8.73 -0.67
N THR A 393 17.36 8.85 -1.74
CA THR A 393 16.03 8.24 -1.86
C THR A 393 15.95 7.24 -2.99
N ASP A 394 17.09 6.95 -3.62
CA ASP A 394 17.16 6.12 -4.82
C ASP A 394 16.82 4.65 -4.49
N HIS A 395 17.03 4.24 -3.23
CA HIS A 395 16.63 2.93 -2.73
C HIS A 395 15.12 2.79 -2.48
N ILE A 396 14.34 3.89 -2.48
CA ILE A 396 12.90 3.81 -2.21
C ILE A 396 12.13 3.51 -3.49
N ARG A 397 11.48 2.35 -3.52
CA ARG A 397 10.61 1.95 -4.60
C ARG A 397 9.19 2.49 -4.40
N VAL A 398 8.82 3.54 -5.14
CA VAL A 398 7.44 4.05 -5.13
C VAL A 398 6.60 3.26 -6.12
N VAL A 399 5.84 2.29 -5.62
CA VAL A 399 5.07 1.36 -6.46
C VAL A 399 3.75 1.93 -6.97
N MET A 400 3.12 2.81 -6.19
CA MET A 400 1.90 3.50 -6.58
C MET A 400 1.89 4.96 -6.13
N ARG A 401 1.25 5.82 -6.92
CA ARG A 401 0.98 7.22 -6.57
C ARG A 401 -0.49 7.55 -6.72
N PHE A 402 -0.96 8.52 -5.95
CA PHE A 402 -2.23 9.18 -6.25
C PHE A 402 -2.16 9.93 -7.59
N ALA A 403 -3.33 10.21 -8.18
CA ALA A 403 -3.41 10.94 -9.44
C ALA A 403 -2.60 12.26 -9.41
N ASP A 404 -2.07 12.63 -10.58
CA ASP A 404 -1.17 13.76 -10.80
C ASP A 404 -1.89 15.12 -10.95
N ARG A 405 -3.23 15.10 -11.01
CA ARG A 405 -4.08 16.31 -11.04
C ARG A 405 -5.18 16.22 -10.00
N VAL A 406 -5.53 17.37 -9.41
CA VAL A 406 -6.55 17.44 -8.35
C VAL A 406 -7.92 16.97 -8.87
N GLU A 407 -8.27 17.35 -10.10
CA GLU A 407 -9.52 16.96 -10.76
C GLU A 407 -9.66 15.45 -11.01
N ASP A 408 -8.55 14.70 -11.06
CA ASP A 408 -8.55 13.25 -11.29
C ASP A 408 -8.46 12.45 -9.98
N LEU A 409 -8.22 13.11 -8.84
CA LEU A 409 -8.04 12.43 -7.55
C LEU A 409 -9.32 11.75 -7.07
N LEU A 410 -10.48 12.41 -7.16
CA LEU A 410 -11.70 11.95 -6.51
C LEU A 410 -12.56 11.11 -7.45
N ILE A 411 -12.70 9.82 -7.16
CA ILE A 411 -13.64 8.93 -7.85
C ILE A 411 -15.02 9.00 -7.19
N SER A 412 -15.06 8.95 -5.85
CA SER A 412 -16.30 8.92 -5.07
C SER A 412 -16.09 9.48 -3.67
N GLY A 413 -17.08 10.21 -3.16
CA GLY A 413 -17.03 10.84 -1.84
C GLY A 413 -16.74 12.33 -1.89
N GLY A 414 -15.77 12.80 -1.11
CA GLY A 414 -15.52 14.21 -0.98
C GLY A 414 -14.05 14.58 -0.77
N LEU A 415 -13.65 15.67 -1.42
CA LEU A 415 -12.30 16.21 -1.38
C LEU A 415 -12.34 17.75 -1.30
N GLU A 416 -11.66 18.30 -0.31
CA GLU A 416 -11.33 19.73 -0.25
C GLU A 416 -9.83 19.92 -0.04
N ASN A 417 -9.24 20.90 -0.73
CA ASN A 417 -7.81 21.21 -0.69
C ASN A 417 -6.93 19.97 -0.95
N GLY A 418 -7.24 19.22 -2.00
CA GLY A 418 -6.57 17.95 -2.33
C GLY A 418 -5.14 18.06 -2.87
N GLN A 419 -4.61 19.27 -3.03
CA GLN A 419 -3.25 19.51 -3.51
C GLN A 419 -2.16 18.69 -2.79
N PRO A 420 -2.22 18.47 -1.46
CA PRO A 420 -1.23 17.64 -0.80
C PRO A 420 -1.23 16.17 -1.22
N LEU A 421 -2.35 15.65 -1.74
CA LEU A 421 -2.49 14.26 -2.19
C LEU A 421 -2.00 14.07 -3.63
N VAL A 422 -1.94 15.13 -4.43
CA VAL A 422 -1.49 15.07 -5.84
C VAL A 422 -0.08 14.49 -5.93
N ASP A 423 0.07 13.45 -6.75
CA ASP A 423 1.30 12.70 -6.99
C ASP A 423 1.99 12.18 -5.70
N ALA A 424 1.28 12.17 -4.58
CA ALA A 424 1.80 11.62 -3.33
C ALA A 424 1.94 10.09 -3.47
N PRO A 425 3.01 9.48 -2.93
CA PRO A 425 3.12 8.03 -2.86
C PRO A 425 1.91 7.44 -2.12
N ALA A 426 1.26 6.48 -2.78
CA ALA A 426 0.13 5.73 -2.22
C ALA A 426 0.60 4.42 -1.57
N ALA A 427 1.60 3.78 -2.18
CA ALA A 427 2.27 2.60 -1.67
C ALA A 427 3.77 2.71 -1.98
N VAL A 428 4.61 2.32 -1.02
CA VAL A 428 6.07 2.34 -1.13
C VAL A 428 6.65 1.06 -0.55
N ASP A 429 7.75 0.63 -1.13
CA ASP A 429 8.61 -0.44 -0.62
C ASP A 429 9.99 0.15 -0.34
N VAL A 430 10.48 -0.05 0.89
CA VAL A 430 11.75 0.51 1.37
C VAL A 430 12.63 -0.64 1.84
N PRO A 431 13.72 -0.96 1.12
CA PRO A 431 14.73 -1.90 1.57
C PRO A 431 15.31 -1.49 2.92
N LEU A 432 15.48 -2.46 3.82
CA LEU A 432 16.09 -2.28 5.14
C LEU A 432 16.87 -3.56 5.50
N GLY A 433 18.20 -3.49 5.39
CA GLY A 433 19.07 -4.68 5.48
C GLY A 433 18.73 -5.66 4.37
N ASP A 434 18.56 -6.94 4.70
CA ASP A 434 18.21 -7.99 3.72
C ASP A 434 16.69 -8.08 3.45
N GLY A 435 15.88 -7.22 4.06
CA GLY A 435 14.42 -7.26 4.00
C GLY A 435 13.78 -5.94 3.64
N HIS A 436 12.48 -5.82 3.90
CA HIS A 436 11.65 -4.74 3.35
C HIS A 436 10.69 -4.15 4.36
N VAL A 437 10.43 -2.85 4.22
CA VAL A 437 9.34 -2.14 4.87
C VAL A 437 8.35 -1.66 3.81
N VAL A 438 7.26 -2.42 3.63
CA VAL A 438 6.19 -2.10 2.68
C VAL A 438 5.12 -1.27 3.40
N MET A 439 4.78 -0.11 2.85
CA MET A 439 3.84 0.81 3.47
C MET A 439 2.74 1.24 2.52
N PHE A 440 1.49 1.08 2.95
CA PHE A 440 0.30 1.58 2.26
C PHE A 440 -0.24 2.81 2.99
N SER A 441 -0.41 3.92 2.28
CA SER A 441 -1.04 5.15 2.84
C SER A 441 -2.54 4.99 3.11
N PHE A 442 -3.12 3.92 2.57
CA PHE A 442 -4.51 3.50 2.73
C PHE A 442 -4.57 2.10 3.37
N ASN A 443 -5.79 1.63 3.67
CA ASN A 443 -6.01 0.26 4.11
C ASN A 443 -6.59 -0.55 2.94
N PRO A 444 -5.83 -1.52 2.37
CA PRO A 444 -6.35 -2.38 1.31
C PRO A 444 -7.60 -3.18 1.70
N PHE A 445 -7.87 -3.34 2.99
CA PHE A 445 -9.00 -4.08 3.57
C PHE A 445 -10.02 -3.14 4.22
N TRP A 446 -10.16 -1.90 3.74
CA TRP A 446 -11.03 -0.91 4.37
C TRP A 446 -12.49 -1.42 4.44
N ARG A 447 -12.92 -1.72 5.67
CA ARG A 447 -14.27 -2.19 6.03
C ARG A 447 -14.81 -3.37 5.23
N GLY A 448 -13.92 -4.19 4.68
CA GLY A 448 -14.31 -5.35 3.88
C GLY A 448 -14.99 -5.03 2.55
N HIS A 449 -14.94 -3.79 2.06
CA HIS A 449 -15.59 -3.43 0.78
C HIS A 449 -14.61 -3.20 -0.36
N THR A 450 -13.30 -3.14 -0.08
CA THR A 450 -12.22 -2.86 -1.04
C THR A 450 -11.57 -4.12 -1.62
N HIS A 451 -12.37 -5.13 -2.01
CA HIS A 451 -11.84 -6.39 -2.54
C HIS A 451 -10.87 -6.18 -3.70
N GLY A 452 -11.10 -5.14 -4.50
CA GLY A 452 -10.25 -4.75 -5.62
C GLY A 452 -8.84 -4.33 -5.24
N SER A 453 -8.53 -4.07 -3.96
CA SER A 453 -7.17 -3.78 -3.50
C SER A 453 -6.52 -4.91 -2.69
N TYR A 454 -7.22 -6.02 -2.43
CA TYR A 454 -6.72 -7.10 -1.56
C TYR A 454 -5.43 -7.72 -2.12
N ALA A 455 -5.36 -7.87 -3.44
CA ALA A 455 -4.19 -8.48 -4.06
C ALA A 455 -2.91 -7.67 -3.86
N LEU A 456 -2.97 -6.37 -3.49
CA LEU A 456 -1.75 -5.64 -3.11
C LEU A 456 -1.04 -6.30 -1.93
N LEU A 457 -1.77 -6.62 -0.86
CA LEU A 457 -1.19 -7.36 0.26
C LEU A 457 -0.82 -8.78 -0.17
N PHE A 458 -1.72 -9.49 -0.86
CA PHE A 458 -1.47 -10.90 -1.20
C PHE A 458 -0.26 -11.07 -2.13
N ASN A 459 -0.04 -10.15 -3.06
CA ASN A 459 1.17 -10.05 -3.86
C ASN A 459 2.40 -9.89 -2.96
N THR A 460 2.38 -8.94 -2.01
CA THR A 460 3.47 -8.77 -1.03
C THR A 460 3.73 -10.06 -0.24
N LEU A 461 2.70 -10.80 0.17
CA LEU A 461 2.87 -12.07 0.89
C LEU A 461 3.50 -13.15 0.00
N MET A 462 2.95 -13.34 -1.21
CA MET A 462 3.34 -14.40 -2.12
C MET A 462 4.73 -14.19 -2.73
N HIS A 463 5.19 -12.94 -2.81
CA HIS A 463 6.46 -12.53 -3.41
C HIS A 463 7.43 -11.90 -2.40
N HIS A 464 7.24 -12.17 -1.10
CA HIS A 464 8.03 -11.54 -0.03
C HIS A 464 9.55 -11.78 -0.13
N ASP A 465 9.98 -12.85 -0.79
CA ASP A 465 11.39 -13.21 -1.06
C ASP A 465 11.89 -12.73 -2.43
N ALA A 466 11.11 -11.91 -3.14
CA ALA A 466 11.40 -11.45 -4.50
C ALA A 466 10.94 -10.00 -4.77
N LEU A 467 10.82 -9.16 -3.72
CA LEU A 467 10.37 -7.76 -3.88
C LEU A 467 11.38 -6.88 -4.63
N ASP A 468 12.65 -7.28 -4.68
CA ASP A 468 13.73 -6.62 -5.42
C ASP A 468 13.75 -6.91 -6.93
N VAL A 469 12.86 -7.77 -7.44
CA VAL A 469 12.81 -8.05 -8.87
C VAL A 469 12.74 -6.75 -9.68
N SER A 470 13.68 -6.61 -10.62
CA SER A 470 13.83 -5.44 -11.49
C SER A 470 14.10 -4.10 -10.77
N SER A 471 14.58 -4.12 -9.52
CA SER A 471 15.11 -2.91 -8.87
C SER A 471 16.46 -2.54 -9.51
N GLU A 472 16.71 -1.25 -9.77
CA GLU A 472 17.93 -0.78 -10.44
C GLU A 472 19.24 -1.17 -9.68
N GLU A 473 19.15 -1.55 -8.40
CA GLU A 473 20.26 -2.10 -7.61
C GLU A 473 20.75 -3.48 -8.06
N THR A 474 19.91 -4.30 -8.71
CA THR A 474 20.33 -5.64 -9.19
C THR A 474 21.27 -5.62 -10.40
N LEU A 475 21.62 -4.44 -10.92
CA LEU A 475 22.58 -4.28 -12.03
C LEU A 475 24.02 -3.98 -11.58
N THR A 476 24.32 -3.96 -10.28
CA THR A 476 25.68 -3.76 -9.76
C THR A 476 26.06 -4.80 -8.72
N GLU A 477 26.55 -5.96 -9.18
CA GLU A 477 27.65 -6.76 -8.62
C GLU A 477 27.51 -8.25 -8.98
N GLU A 478 28.06 -8.65 -10.12
CA GLU A 478 28.82 -9.89 -10.20
C GLU A 478 30.18 -9.56 -10.81
N ASP A 479 31.13 -9.14 -9.98
CA ASP A 479 32.54 -9.22 -10.36
C ASP A 479 32.94 -10.71 -10.39
N PRO A 480 33.44 -11.25 -11.51
CA PRO A 480 33.83 -12.65 -11.58
C PRO A 480 35.00 -12.93 -10.62
N PRO A 481 35.07 -14.14 -10.03
CA PRO A 481 36.11 -14.45 -9.05
C PRO A 481 37.50 -14.31 -9.68
N GLU A 482 38.30 -13.42 -9.08
CA GLU A 482 39.69 -13.17 -9.45
C GLU A 482 40.48 -14.47 -9.36
N ALA A 483 41.03 -14.93 -10.49
CA ALA A 483 41.86 -16.12 -10.53
C ALA A 483 43.12 -15.91 -9.67
N PRO A 484 43.57 -16.92 -8.89
CA PRO A 484 44.75 -16.77 -8.05
C PRO A 484 45.98 -16.54 -8.93
N ASN A 485 46.62 -15.39 -8.73
CA ASN A 485 47.86 -15.00 -9.39
C ASN A 485 49.00 -15.99 -9.02
N PRO A 486 49.63 -16.68 -9.98
CA PRO A 486 50.79 -17.51 -9.72
C PRO A 486 52.05 -16.65 -9.81
N ASN A 487 52.55 -16.15 -8.68
CA ASN A 487 53.95 -15.75 -8.48
C ASN A 487 54.31 -15.70 -7.00
#